data_AF-A0A2E8T4Z3-F1
#
_entry.id   AF-A0A2E8T4Z3-F1
#
_cell.length_a   1.000
_cell.length_b   1.000
_cell.length_c   1.000
_cell.angle_alpha   90.00
_cell.angle_beta   90.00
_cell.angle_gamma   90.00
#
_symmetry.space_group_name_H-M   'P 1'
#
loop_
_entity.id
_entity.type
_entity.pdbx_description
1 polymer ?
#
loop_
_entity_poly.entity_id
_entity_poly.type
_entity_poly.pdbx_seq_one_letter_code
_entity_poly.pdbx_strand_id
1 'polypeptide(L)'
;MCGFCAILGGSYHWSEFGTDSEQYITYSNSQPQRLERLKQIKQINRVISIIGFNISDWANSKYLVRGPTGKTELADNLSHLWSVIEGISVSKIDPLDRKFLKQIESIDHDEY
;
A
#
# COMPACT_ATOMS: atom_id res chain seq x y z
N MET A 1 -3.83 -12.70 -1.19
CA MET A 1 -3.12 -13.88 -1.73
C MET A 1 -4.11 -14.79 -2.44
N CYS A 2 -3.85 -15.21 -3.68
CA CYS A 2 -4.59 -16.31 -4.29
C CYS A 2 -4.02 -17.65 -3.79
N GLY A 3 -4.80 -18.74 -3.85
CA GLY A 3 -4.40 -20.05 -3.30
C GLY A 3 -3.08 -20.58 -3.88
N PHE A 4 -2.74 -20.23 -5.12
CA PHE A 4 -1.48 -20.64 -5.76
C PHE A 4 -0.24 -19.96 -5.15
N CYS A 5 -0.34 -18.66 -4.84
CA CYS A 5 0.77 -17.92 -4.22
C CYS A 5 1.10 -18.44 -2.82
N ALA A 6 0.10 -18.94 -2.07
CA ALA A 6 0.32 -19.52 -0.75
C ALA A 6 1.13 -20.83 -0.80
N ILE A 7 1.03 -21.59 -1.90
CA ILE A 7 1.73 -22.87 -2.08
C ILE A 7 3.19 -22.65 -2.54
N LEU A 8 3.45 -21.62 -3.35
CA LEU A 8 4.76 -21.41 -3.98
C LEU A 8 5.58 -20.25 -3.40
N GLY A 9 4.95 -19.25 -2.78
CA GLY A 9 5.57 -17.96 -2.46
C GLY A 9 5.98 -17.75 -1.00
N GLY A 10 5.76 -18.73 -0.11
CA GLY A 10 5.99 -18.55 1.32
C GLY A 10 5.03 -17.52 1.96
N SER A 11 5.39 -17.00 3.14
CA SER A 11 4.52 -16.14 3.96
C SER A 11 4.37 -14.68 3.47
N TYR A 12 5.11 -14.27 2.43
CA TYR A 12 5.17 -12.88 1.97
C TYR A 12 4.24 -12.61 0.80
N HIS A 13 3.63 -11.42 0.77
CA HIS A 13 2.71 -11.04 -0.30
C HIS A 13 3.47 -10.65 -1.57
N TRP A 14 2.91 -10.89 -2.76
CA TRP A 14 3.59 -10.59 -4.04
C TRP A 14 4.00 -9.11 -4.19
N SER A 15 3.27 -8.20 -3.53
CA SER A 15 3.57 -6.77 -3.52
C SER A 15 4.74 -6.39 -2.61
N GLU A 16 5.25 -7.32 -1.82
CA GLU A 16 6.35 -7.07 -0.88
C GLU A 16 7.70 -7.44 -1.47
N PHE A 17 7.75 -8.35 -2.45
CA PHE A 17 8.98 -8.62 -3.19
C PHE A 17 9.41 -7.36 -3.94
N GLY A 18 10.62 -6.89 -3.65
CA GLY A 18 11.25 -5.82 -4.41
C GLY A 18 11.52 -6.23 -5.86
N THR A 19 12.15 -5.34 -6.63
CA THR A 19 12.50 -5.59 -8.04
C THR A 19 13.42 -6.80 -8.28
N ASP A 20 14.06 -7.31 -7.23
CA ASP A 20 14.89 -8.52 -7.26
C ASP A 20 14.35 -9.55 -6.27
N SER A 21 13.44 -10.41 -6.75
CA SER A 21 12.71 -11.38 -5.91
C SER A 21 13.59 -12.48 -5.33
N GLU A 22 14.70 -12.83 -6.01
CA GLU A 22 15.67 -13.82 -5.53
C GLU A 22 16.50 -13.28 -4.36
N GLN A 23 16.92 -12.02 -4.44
CA GLN A 23 17.66 -11.37 -3.35
C GLN A 23 16.74 -11.02 -2.17
N TYR A 24 15.46 -10.75 -2.43
CA TYR A 24 14.51 -10.36 -1.40
C TYR A 24 14.37 -11.40 -0.28
N ILE A 25 14.38 -12.70 -0.61
CA ILE A 25 14.22 -13.78 0.38
C ILE A 25 15.45 -13.90 1.30
N THR A 26 16.64 -13.61 0.78
CA THR A 26 17.91 -13.80 1.49
C THR A 26 18.16 -12.76 2.59
N TYR A 27 17.53 -11.58 2.49
CA TYR A 27 17.86 -10.41 3.29
C TYR A 27 16.67 -9.87 4.11
N SER A 28 15.93 -10.74 4.81
CA SER A 28 14.80 -10.30 5.66
C SER A 28 15.24 -9.20 6.64
N ASN A 29 14.52 -8.07 6.67
CA ASN A 29 14.83 -6.87 7.48
C ASN A 29 16.13 -6.14 7.12
N SER A 30 16.60 -6.28 5.89
CA SER A 30 17.74 -5.50 5.40
C SER A 30 17.38 -4.05 5.07
N GLN A 31 18.40 -3.17 5.07
CA GLN A 31 18.26 -1.77 4.68
C GLN A 31 17.63 -1.59 3.27
N PRO A 32 18.00 -2.36 2.23
CA PRO A 32 17.37 -2.25 0.91
C PRO A 32 15.86 -2.52 0.92
N GLN A 33 15.39 -3.55 1.65
CA GLN A 33 13.97 -3.84 1.77
C GLN A 33 13.20 -2.68 2.41
N ARG A 34 13.75 -2.10 3.48
CA ARG A 34 13.14 -0.97 4.16
C ARG A 34 13.02 0.24 3.22
N LEU A 35 14.03 0.49 2.39
CA LEU A 35 14.00 1.58 1.41
C LEU A 35 12.94 1.33 0.33
N GLU A 36 12.84 0.11 -0.21
CA GLU A 36 11.79 -0.24 -1.18
C GLU A 36 10.39 -0.09 -0.58
N ARG A 37 10.20 -0.53 0.67
CA ARG A 37 8.94 -0.35 1.39
C ARG A 37 8.59 1.13 1.56
N LEU A 38 9.56 1.98 1.92
CA LEU A 38 9.34 3.42 2.04
C LEU A 38 9.01 4.08 0.69
N LYS A 39 9.67 3.64 -0.40
CA LYS A 39 9.32 4.09 -1.76
C LYS A 39 7.88 3.70 -2.12
N GLN A 40 7.50 2.45 -1.84
CA GLN A 40 6.13 1.97 -2.08
C GLN A 40 5.10 2.76 -1.27
N ILE A 41 5.35 2.98 0.03
CA ILE A 41 4.51 3.83 0.90
C ILE A 41 4.36 5.23 0.32
N LYS A 42 5.46 5.83 -0.17
CA LYS A 42 5.41 7.14 -0.83
C LYS A 42 4.46 7.11 -2.02
N GLN A 43 4.58 6.13 -2.92
CA GLN A 43 3.70 6.02 -4.10
C GLN A 43 2.23 5.83 -3.73
N ILE A 44 1.94 4.94 -2.79
CA ILE A 44 0.56 4.71 -2.34
C ILE A 44 -0.04 6.00 -1.77
N ASN A 45 0.72 6.71 -0.93
CA ASN A 45 0.26 7.97 -0.33
C ASN A 45 -0.03 9.07 -1.34
N ARG A 46 0.61 9.08 -2.52
CA ARG A 46 0.25 10.00 -3.60
C ARG A 46 -1.20 9.80 -4.04
N VAL A 47 -1.64 8.55 -4.14
CA VAL A 47 -2.99 8.20 -4.59
C VAL A 47 -4.02 8.40 -3.47
N ILE A 48 -3.80 7.80 -2.30
CA ILE A 48 -4.82 7.78 -1.24
C ILE A 48 -4.95 9.10 -0.48
N SER A 49 -3.97 10.01 -0.60
CA SER A 49 -4.08 11.35 0.00
C SER A 49 -5.19 12.19 -0.63
N ILE A 50 -5.53 11.95 -1.91
CA ILE A 50 -6.66 12.61 -2.60
C ILE A 50 -7.98 12.39 -1.83
N ILE A 51 -8.16 11.21 -1.25
CA ILE A 51 -9.35 10.84 -0.45
C ILE A 51 -9.14 11.07 1.05
N GLY A 52 -8.08 11.76 1.45
CA GLY A 52 -7.81 12.14 2.84
C GLY A 52 -7.21 11.05 3.72
N PHE A 53 -6.67 9.99 3.12
CA PHE A 53 -6.01 8.91 3.84
C PHE A 53 -4.48 9.00 3.75
N ASN A 54 -3.80 8.41 4.73
CA ASN A 54 -2.35 8.26 4.72
C ASN A 54 -1.96 6.91 5.31
N ILE A 55 -0.87 6.34 4.84
CA ILE A 55 -0.24 5.15 5.41
C ILE A 55 1.19 5.40 5.86
N SER A 56 1.60 4.68 6.90
CA SER A 56 2.98 4.62 7.37
C SER A 56 3.42 3.18 7.62
N ASP A 57 4.74 2.96 7.72
CA ASP A 57 5.31 1.65 8.00
C ASP A 57 5.00 1.21 9.43
N TRP A 58 4.54 -0.03 9.59
CA TRP A 58 4.39 -0.67 10.90
C TRP A 58 5.21 -1.96 10.95
N ALA A 59 6.23 -1.95 11.81
CA ALA A 59 7.10 -3.10 12.07
C ALA A 59 7.67 -3.76 10.79
N ASN A 60 8.00 -2.96 9.77
CA ASN A 60 8.56 -3.41 8.48
C ASN A 60 7.75 -4.51 7.77
N SER A 61 6.46 -4.66 8.09
CA SER A 61 5.64 -5.79 7.66
C SER A 61 4.18 -5.42 7.41
N LYS A 62 3.63 -4.45 8.14
CA LYS A 62 2.25 -3.98 7.96
C LYS A 62 2.23 -2.50 7.55
N TYR A 63 1.06 -2.01 7.21
CA TYR A 63 0.79 -0.60 7.02
C TYR A 63 -0.12 -0.11 8.13
N LEU A 64 0.25 0.98 8.79
CA LEU A 64 -0.67 1.71 9.65
C LEU A 64 -1.46 2.69 8.78
N VAL A 65 -2.75 2.44 8.62
CA VAL A 65 -3.67 3.28 7.86
C VAL A 65 -4.27 4.33 8.77
N ARG A 66 -4.27 5.59 8.35
CA ARG A 66 -4.90 6.72 9.04
C ARG A 66 -5.93 7.38 8.15
N GLY A 67 -7.16 7.46 8.64
CA GLY A 67 -8.25 8.15 7.95
C GLY A 67 -8.38 9.63 8.32
N PRO A 68 -9.21 10.39 7.58
CA PRO A 68 -9.39 11.83 7.78
C PRO A 68 -10.05 12.18 9.11
N THR A 69 -10.77 11.24 9.72
CA THR A 69 -11.41 11.38 11.04
C THR A 69 -10.47 11.09 12.21
N GLY A 70 -9.20 10.76 11.93
CA GLY A 70 -8.22 10.36 12.93
C GLY A 70 -8.27 8.88 13.33
N LYS A 71 -9.24 8.10 12.84
CA LYS A 71 -9.27 6.64 13.02
C LYS A 71 -8.03 6.00 12.38
N THR A 72 -7.48 4.99 13.04
CA THR A 72 -6.33 4.23 12.54
C THR A 72 -6.58 2.74 12.64
N GLU A 73 -6.06 1.99 11.68
CA GLU A 73 -6.17 0.53 11.61
C GLU A 73 -4.96 -0.06 10.86
N LEU A 74 -4.63 -1.33 11.13
CA LEU A 74 -3.52 -2.02 10.48
C LEU A 74 -4.00 -2.77 9.24
N ALA A 75 -3.32 -2.57 8.11
CA ALA A 75 -3.43 -3.41 6.93
C ALA A 75 -2.23 -4.34 6.83
N ASP A 76 -2.46 -5.65 6.67
CA ASP A 76 -1.39 -6.65 6.66
C ASP A 76 -0.53 -6.60 5.40
N ASN A 77 -1.09 -6.16 4.27
CA ASN A 77 -0.40 -6.05 2.99
C ASN A 77 -1.18 -5.10 2.06
N LEU A 78 -0.65 -4.89 0.84
CA LEU A 78 -1.24 -3.98 -0.13
C LEU A 78 -2.67 -4.37 -0.54
N SER A 79 -2.98 -5.67 -0.61
CA SER A 79 -4.33 -6.13 -0.97
C SER A 79 -5.35 -5.92 0.15
N HIS A 80 -4.92 -5.96 1.43
CA HIS A 80 -5.78 -5.67 2.58
C HIS A 80 -6.06 -4.16 2.71
N LEU A 81 -5.21 -3.31 2.14
CA LEU A 81 -5.29 -1.86 2.31
C LEU A 81 -6.66 -1.26 1.97
N TRP A 82 -7.25 -1.65 0.83
CA TRP A 82 -8.51 -1.07 0.38
C TRP A 82 -9.68 -1.42 1.31
N SER A 83 -9.74 -2.68 1.76
CA SER A 83 -10.76 -3.12 2.71
C SER A 83 -10.66 -2.36 4.04
N VAL A 84 -9.44 -2.06 4.52
CA VAL A 84 -9.24 -1.24 5.71
C VAL A 84 -9.68 0.20 5.49
N ILE A 85 -9.33 0.80 4.35
CA ILE A 85 -9.76 2.16 3.98
C ILE A 85 -11.28 2.26 3.95
N GLU A 86 -11.96 1.33 3.28
CA GLU A 86 -13.42 1.27 3.26
C GLU A 86 -14.02 1.07 4.65
N GLY A 87 -13.40 0.21 5.48
CA GLY A 87 -13.88 -0.10 6.83
C GLY A 87 -13.86 1.09 7.80
N ILE A 88 -12.85 1.96 7.72
CA ILE A 88 -12.76 3.15 8.58
C ILE A 88 -13.29 4.43 7.92
N SER A 89 -13.65 4.38 6.63
CA SER A 89 -14.29 5.48 5.92
C SER A 89 -15.72 5.72 6.43
N VAL A 90 -16.16 6.97 6.35
CA VAL A 90 -17.55 7.36 6.70
C VAL A 90 -18.49 7.14 5.50
N SER A 91 -17.95 7.17 4.29
CA SER A 91 -18.69 7.05 3.03
C SER A 91 -18.08 5.98 2.14
N LYS A 92 -18.89 5.42 1.25
CA LYS A 92 -18.42 4.47 0.25
C LYS A 92 -17.44 5.16 -0.69
N ILE A 93 -16.25 4.60 -0.83
CA ILE A 93 -15.21 5.09 -1.75
C ILE A 93 -15.24 4.18 -2.97
N ASP A 94 -15.45 4.75 -4.15
CA ASP A 94 -15.33 4.04 -5.42
C ASP A 94 -13.93 4.29 -6.00
N PRO A 95 -13.04 3.28 -6.03
CA PRO A 95 -11.68 3.44 -6.55
C PRO A 95 -11.65 3.75 -8.05
N LEU A 96 -12.76 3.49 -8.77
CA LEU A 96 -12.88 3.73 -10.20
C LEU A 96 -13.78 4.94 -10.51
N ASP A 97 -14.09 5.76 -9.49
CA ASP A 97 -14.82 7.00 -9.72
C ASP A 97 -14.06 7.91 -10.70
N ARG A 98 -14.78 8.44 -11.69
CA ARG A 98 -14.16 9.23 -12.77
C ARG A 98 -13.51 10.52 -12.27
N LYS A 99 -14.02 11.13 -11.19
CA LYS A 99 -13.42 12.35 -10.64
C LYS A 99 -12.12 12.00 -9.92
N PHE A 100 -12.13 10.92 -9.14
CA PHE A 100 -10.93 10.40 -8.49
C PHE A 100 -9.83 10.04 -9.49
N LEU A 101 -10.16 9.30 -10.55
CA LEU A 101 -9.20 8.93 -11.60
C LEU A 101 -8.58 10.16 -12.29
N LYS A 102 -9.38 11.19 -12.58
CA LYS A 102 -8.88 12.46 -13.13
C LYS A 102 -7.93 13.19 -12.19
N GLN A 103 -8.17 13.11 -10.87
CA GLN A 103 -7.28 13.70 -9.88
C GLN A 103 -5.94 12.94 -9.82
N ILE A 104 -5.96 11.60 -9.91
CA ILE A 104 -4.73 10.82 -10.01
C ILE A 104 -3.94 11.19 -11.26
N GLU A 105 -4.59 11.27 -12.42
CA GLU A 105 -3.93 11.61 -13.69
C GLU A 105 -3.25 12.99 -13.65
N SER A 106 -3.84 13.95 -12.94
CA SER A 106 -3.21 15.26 -12.74
C SER A 106 -1.96 15.23 -11.86
N ILE A 107 -1.82 14.26 -10.93
CA ILE A 107 -0.62 14.13 -10.08
C ILE A 107 0.60 13.72 -10.91
N ASP A 108 0.40 12.87 -11.93
CA ASP A 108 1.49 12.38 -12.78
C ASP A 108 2.03 13.46 -13.74
N HIS A 109 1.23 14.49 -14.05
CA HIS A 109 1.64 15.56 -14.96
C HIS A 109 2.49 16.67 -14.30
N ASP A 110 2.50 16.75 -12.96
CA ASP A 110 3.27 17.78 -12.23
C ASP A 110 4.74 17.39 -12.01
N GLU A 111 5.16 16.17 -12.39
CA GLU A 111 6.51 15.66 -12.17
C GLU A 111 7.40 15.65 -13.43
N TYR A 112 6.96 16.29 -14.54
CA TYR A 112 7.67 16.39 -15.81
C TYR A 112 7.90 17.83 -16.30
#